data_AF-A0A6M4AZJ5-F1
#
_entry.id   AF-A0A6M4AZJ5-F1
#
_cell.length_a   1.000
_cell.length_b   1.000
_cell.length_c   1.000
_cell.angle_alpha   90.00
_cell.angle_beta   90.00
_cell.angle_gamma   90.00
#
_symmetry.space_group_name_H-M   'P 1'
#
loop_
_entity.id
_entity.type
_entity.pdbx_description
1 polymer ?
#
loop_
_entity_poly.entity_id
_entity_poly.type
_entity_poly.pdbx_seq_one_letter_code
_entity_poly.pdbx_strand_id
1 'polypeptide(L)'
;MASSPRPNEVSPPLENNKNKPIHPWFITGFTDAEGSFMVHLEKNPDKWRVRPRFQIKLDIRYLSLLKEIKAYFNHIGSINISNNECVYKVRSLNEVAIIISHFDKYSLMSQKRADFELFKRIVNKLNNQEQPLTYQGLQEIVSIGVSMNLGLSSLVRDNFSNIIPVARPLVKDAVVPHAEWIAGFVSGKGSFSIYASQSIDKPVSLSFRVFHYELGAKDEELLKILVYFFNCGNLNYDEDKKVVIFVIRKFEDINQKIIPFFDKREIKGVKYKDFKDWSEAAKIIESKNHLTQEGHNEIRRIRKNMNSNRL
;
A
#
# COMPACT_ATOMS: atom_id res chain seq x y z
N MET A 1 22.08 -31.42 -31.78
CA MET A 1 20.67 -31.59 -31.40
C MET A 1 20.55 -31.22 -29.92
N ALA A 2 20.06 -30.03 -29.63
CA ALA A 2 19.79 -29.57 -28.27
C ALA A 2 18.40 -28.94 -28.29
N SER A 3 17.45 -29.62 -27.64
CA SER A 3 16.04 -29.26 -27.58
C SER A 3 15.79 -28.30 -26.41
N SER A 4 15.41 -27.06 -26.72
CA SER A 4 14.88 -26.09 -25.76
C SER A 4 13.50 -26.52 -25.24
N PRO A 5 13.20 -26.40 -23.94
CA PRO A 5 11.81 -26.47 -23.48
C PRO A 5 11.16 -25.07 -23.54
N ARG A 6 10.03 -24.98 -24.25
CA ARG A 6 9.06 -23.88 -24.08
C ARG A 6 8.17 -24.19 -22.88
N PRO A 7 7.69 -23.17 -22.14
CA PRO A 7 6.43 -23.28 -21.43
C PRO A 7 5.38 -22.43 -22.13
N ASN A 8 4.55 -23.07 -22.96
CA ASN A 8 3.22 -22.57 -23.27
C ASN A 8 2.31 -23.01 -22.11
N GLU A 9 2.14 -22.17 -21.10
CA GLU A 9 1.01 -22.30 -20.18
C GLU A 9 -0.16 -21.48 -20.74
N VAL A 10 -1.07 -22.17 -21.43
CA VAL A 10 -2.40 -21.67 -21.72
C VAL A 10 -3.08 -21.44 -20.38
N SER A 11 -3.30 -20.18 -20.02
CA SER A 11 -4.05 -19.82 -18.81
C SER A 11 -5.49 -20.31 -18.95
N PRO A 12 -6.10 -20.93 -17.92
CA PRO A 12 -7.50 -21.35 -17.99
C PRO A 12 -8.44 -20.13 -18.11
N PRO A 13 -9.67 -20.31 -18.60
CA PRO A 13 -10.66 -19.24 -18.67
C PRO A 13 -10.92 -18.61 -17.30
N LEU A 14 -11.14 -17.30 -17.28
CA LEU A 14 -11.49 -16.52 -16.09
C LEU A 14 -12.81 -17.02 -15.48
N GLU A 15 -12.72 -17.93 -14.50
CA GLU A 15 -13.84 -18.24 -13.62
C GLU A 15 -14.26 -16.99 -12.83
N ASN A 16 -15.56 -16.72 -12.82
CA ASN A 16 -16.19 -15.57 -12.18
C ASN A 16 -15.98 -15.62 -10.65
N ASN A 17 -15.04 -14.81 -10.16
CA ASN A 17 -14.27 -15.07 -8.95
C ASN A 17 -14.79 -14.35 -7.68
N LYS A 18 -16.12 -14.26 -7.50
CA LYS A 18 -16.69 -13.44 -6.42
C LYS A 18 -16.50 -13.99 -4.99
N ASN A 19 -15.99 -15.22 -4.83
CA ASN A 19 -15.86 -15.90 -3.53
C ASN A 19 -14.42 -16.30 -3.14
N LYS A 20 -13.38 -15.94 -3.90
CA LYS A 20 -12.01 -16.25 -3.47
C LYS A 20 -11.52 -15.23 -2.44
N PRO A 21 -10.88 -15.69 -1.33
CA PRO A 21 -10.30 -14.79 -0.35
C PRO A 21 -9.20 -13.93 -0.98
N ILE A 22 -8.99 -12.72 -0.44
CA ILE A 22 -7.93 -11.83 -0.92
C ILE A 22 -6.58 -12.54 -0.85
N HIS A 23 -5.79 -12.42 -1.91
CA HIS A 23 -4.46 -13.01 -1.98
C HIS A 23 -3.53 -12.47 -0.88
N PRO A 24 -2.73 -13.30 -0.18
CA PRO A 24 -1.85 -12.85 0.91
C PRO A 24 -0.83 -11.77 0.47
N TRP A 25 -0.25 -11.91 -0.71
CA TRP A 25 0.64 -10.89 -1.27
C TRP A 25 -0.08 -9.57 -1.58
N PHE A 26 -1.38 -9.59 -1.95
CA PHE A 26 -2.17 -8.37 -2.09
C PHE A 26 -2.29 -7.65 -0.75
N ILE A 27 -2.63 -8.38 0.33
CA ILE A 27 -2.70 -7.82 1.70
C ILE A 27 -1.37 -7.18 2.08
N THR A 28 -0.27 -7.82 1.73
CA THR A 28 1.09 -7.34 2.02
C THR A 28 1.41 -6.06 1.26
N GLY A 29 1.18 -6.02 -0.05
CA GLY A 29 1.40 -4.81 -0.85
C GLY A 29 0.49 -3.65 -0.43
N PHE A 30 -0.78 -3.94 -0.13
CA PHE A 30 -1.71 -2.93 0.36
C PHE A 30 -1.30 -2.41 1.75
N THR A 31 -0.70 -3.26 2.59
CA THR A 31 -0.13 -2.83 3.88
C THR A 31 1.12 -1.97 3.70
N ASP A 32 2.01 -2.32 2.77
CA ASP A 32 3.14 -1.46 2.37
C ASP A 32 2.66 -0.09 1.89
N ALA A 33 1.47 0.01 1.30
CA ALA A 33 0.86 1.27 0.93
C ALA A 33 0.19 2.01 2.11
N GLU A 34 -0.77 1.39 2.81
CA GLU A 34 -1.74 2.10 3.68
C GLU A 34 -1.75 1.60 5.13
N GLY A 35 -1.01 0.53 5.44
CA GLY A 35 -0.93 -0.02 6.79
C GLY A 35 0.05 0.72 7.70
N SER A 36 -0.09 0.53 9.01
CA SER A 36 0.82 1.07 10.02
C SER A 36 0.91 0.15 11.24
N PHE A 37 2.13 0.00 11.78
CA PHE A 37 2.44 -0.73 13.00
C PHE A 37 2.86 0.27 14.07
N MET A 38 2.06 0.40 15.12
CA MET A 38 2.24 1.43 16.15
C MET A 38 2.33 0.80 17.53
N VAL A 39 3.06 1.46 18.42
CA VAL A 39 3.01 1.20 19.86
C VAL A 39 2.70 2.53 20.55
N HIS A 40 1.61 2.56 21.32
CA HIS A 40 1.26 3.70 22.15
C HIS A 40 1.63 3.41 23.61
N LEU A 41 2.21 4.41 24.27
CA LEU A 41 2.49 4.40 25.70
C LEU A 41 1.47 5.32 26.38
N GLU A 42 0.57 4.73 27.15
CA GLU A 42 -0.47 5.45 27.89
C GLU A 42 -0.06 5.57 29.36
N LYS A 43 0.05 6.80 29.87
CA LYS A 43 0.29 7.06 31.28
C LYS A 43 -1.04 7.03 32.04
N ASN A 44 -1.18 6.11 32.98
CA ASN A 44 -2.17 6.19 34.06
C ASN A 44 -1.45 6.69 35.33
N PRO A 45 -2.18 7.21 36.35
CA PRO A 45 -1.58 7.89 37.49
C PRO A 45 -0.29 7.27 38.04
N ASP A 46 -0.25 5.94 38.21
CA ASP A 46 0.92 5.23 38.75
C ASP A 46 1.54 4.19 37.81
N LYS A 47 1.00 4.01 36.58
CA LYS A 47 1.40 2.90 35.70
C LYS A 47 1.35 3.28 34.22
N TRP A 48 2.37 2.85 33.49
CA TRP A 48 2.37 2.89 32.04
C TRP A 48 1.66 1.66 31.47
N ARG A 49 0.90 1.86 30.39
CA ARG A 49 0.34 0.78 29.57
C ARG A 49 0.95 0.84 28.19
N VAL A 50 1.43 -0.30 27.70
CA VAL A 50 1.95 -0.45 26.35
C VAL A 50 0.85 -1.03 25.47
N ARG A 51 0.48 -0.33 24.40
CA ARG A 51 -0.62 -0.67 23.51
C ARG A 51 -0.12 -0.84 22.07
N PRO A 52 0.26 -2.06 21.66
CA PRO A 52 0.52 -2.34 20.26
C PRO A 52 -0.77 -2.22 19.45
N ARG A 53 -0.66 -1.71 18.23
CA ARG A 53 -1.77 -1.53 17.29
C ARG A 53 -1.29 -1.69 15.86
N PHE A 54 -1.90 -2.64 15.15
CA PHE A 54 -1.91 -2.62 13.69
C PHE A 54 -3.12 -1.82 13.21
N GLN A 55 -2.95 -1.04 12.14
CA GLN A 55 -4.03 -0.23 11.57
C GLN A 55 -3.94 -0.10 10.05
N ILE A 56 -5.12 -0.02 9.43
CA ILE A 56 -5.32 0.57 8.10
C ILE A 56 -6.40 1.65 8.22
N LYS A 57 -6.09 2.88 7.81
CA LYS A 57 -7.01 4.03 7.84
C LYS A 57 -7.25 4.50 6.40
N LEU A 58 -8.52 4.58 5.98
CA LEU A 58 -8.90 4.95 4.61
C LEU A 58 -10.11 5.88 4.60
N ASP A 59 -10.35 6.50 3.46
CA ASP A 59 -11.63 7.13 3.13
C ASP A 59 -12.78 6.10 3.19
N ILE A 60 -13.96 6.52 3.62
CA ILE A 60 -15.15 5.67 3.81
C ILE A 60 -15.54 4.88 2.56
N ARG A 61 -15.21 5.37 1.36
CA ARG A 61 -15.43 4.69 0.09
C ARG A 61 -14.69 3.34 0.01
N TYR A 62 -13.63 3.14 0.80
CA TYR A 62 -12.89 1.87 0.88
C TYR A 62 -13.41 0.92 1.98
N LEU A 63 -14.54 1.21 2.61
CA LEU A 63 -15.09 0.37 3.68
C LEU A 63 -15.28 -1.09 3.29
N SER A 64 -15.72 -1.36 2.06
CA SER A 64 -15.86 -2.75 1.56
C SER A 64 -14.53 -3.48 1.57
N LEU A 65 -13.46 -2.82 1.09
CA LEU A 65 -12.12 -3.41 1.08
C LEU A 65 -11.61 -3.68 2.51
N LEU A 66 -11.86 -2.78 3.47
CA LEU A 66 -11.51 -3.04 4.86
C LEU A 66 -12.28 -4.23 5.45
N LYS A 67 -13.54 -4.42 5.09
CA LYS A 67 -14.33 -5.60 5.51
C LYS A 67 -13.74 -6.89 4.94
N GLU A 68 -13.32 -6.89 3.68
CA GLU A 68 -12.64 -8.03 3.05
C GLU A 68 -11.28 -8.34 3.71
N ILE A 69 -10.47 -7.31 4.01
CA ILE A 69 -9.21 -7.46 4.73
C ILE A 69 -9.45 -8.02 6.14
N LYS A 70 -10.46 -7.51 6.85
CA LYS A 70 -10.84 -8.04 8.16
C LYS A 70 -11.28 -9.49 8.08
N ALA A 71 -12.05 -9.88 7.05
CA ALA A 71 -12.44 -11.26 6.82
C ALA A 71 -11.23 -12.17 6.52
N TYR A 72 -10.26 -11.69 5.73
CA TYR A 72 -9.00 -12.40 5.49
C TYR A 72 -8.25 -12.72 6.80
N PHE A 73 -8.22 -11.78 7.75
CA PHE A 73 -7.64 -11.99 9.08
C PHE A 73 -8.61 -12.66 10.08
N ASN A 74 -9.49 -13.55 9.63
CA ASN A 74 -10.44 -14.30 10.47
C ASN A 74 -11.32 -13.40 11.36
N HIS A 75 -11.71 -12.25 10.84
CA HIS A 75 -12.56 -11.27 11.54
C HIS A 75 -11.97 -10.71 12.85
N ILE A 76 -10.65 -10.76 13.06
CA ILE A 76 -10.02 -10.13 14.23
C ILE A 76 -10.08 -8.60 14.18
N GLY A 77 -9.98 -7.96 15.34
CA GLY A 77 -10.01 -6.50 15.48
C GLY A 77 -11.36 -5.88 15.14
N SER A 78 -11.37 -4.56 14.90
CA SER A 78 -12.59 -3.79 14.66
C SER A 78 -12.43 -2.77 13.54
N ILE A 79 -13.55 -2.41 12.90
CA ILE A 79 -13.63 -1.29 11.97
C ILE A 79 -14.46 -0.20 12.63
N ASN A 80 -13.88 0.97 12.83
CA ASN A 80 -14.59 2.16 13.27
C ASN A 80 -14.83 3.08 12.08
N ILE A 81 -16.02 3.68 12.01
CA ILE A 81 -16.38 4.68 11.02
C ILE A 81 -16.59 6.00 11.74
N SER A 82 -16.01 7.07 11.22
CA SER A 82 -16.19 8.42 11.74
C SER A 82 -16.01 9.41 10.60
N ASN A 83 -16.97 10.33 10.43
CA ASN A 83 -16.99 11.27 9.33
C ASN A 83 -16.85 10.53 7.98
N ASN A 84 -15.91 10.96 7.13
CA ASN A 84 -15.59 10.35 5.83
C ASN A 84 -14.43 9.34 5.92
N GLU A 85 -14.14 8.80 7.09
CA GLU A 85 -13.04 7.86 7.31
C GLU A 85 -13.53 6.53 7.89
N CYS A 86 -12.87 5.45 7.49
CA CYS A 86 -13.01 4.13 8.09
C CYS A 86 -11.64 3.61 8.51
N VAL A 87 -11.59 2.99 9.70
CA VAL A 87 -10.32 2.59 10.31
C VAL A 87 -10.42 1.17 10.84
N TYR A 88 -9.68 0.26 10.20
CA TYR A 88 -9.46 -1.09 10.70
C TYR A 88 -8.33 -1.09 11.72
N LYS A 89 -8.57 -1.65 12.91
CA LYS A 89 -7.60 -1.69 14.02
C LYS A 89 -7.57 -3.07 14.67
N VAL A 90 -6.38 -3.58 14.91
CA VAL A 90 -6.13 -4.80 15.71
C VAL A 90 -5.25 -4.41 16.90
N ARG A 91 -5.69 -4.73 18.12
CA ARG A 91 -5.09 -4.22 19.38
C ARG A 91 -4.83 -5.28 20.45
N SER A 92 -5.60 -6.37 20.46
CA SER A 92 -5.38 -7.46 21.41
C SER A 92 -4.06 -8.16 21.09
N LEU A 93 -3.26 -8.51 22.10
CA LEU A 93 -1.98 -9.22 21.89
C LEU A 93 -2.18 -10.54 21.13
N ASN A 94 -3.23 -11.28 21.47
CA ASN A 94 -3.57 -12.55 20.82
C ASN A 94 -3.91 -12.36 19.34
N GLU A 95 -4.65 -11.30 19.00
CA GLU A 95 -5.01 -10.99 17.61
C GLU A 95 -3.81 -10.41 16.84
N VAL A 96 -2.98 -9.60 17.49
CA VAL A 96 -1.75 -9.06 16.91
C VAL A 96 -0.77 -10.19 16.54
N ALA A 97 -0.76 -11.31 17.27
CA ALA A 97 0.04 -12.47 16.90
C ALA A 97 -0.34 -13.05 15.52
N ILE A 98 -1.62 -12.98 15.14
CA ILE A 98 -2.08 -13.40 13.80
C ILE A 98 -1.55 -12.44 12.72
N ILE A 99 -1.56 -11.13 13.00
CA ILE A 99 -0.97 -10.12 12.12
C ILE A 99 0.53 -10.38 11.94
N ILE A 100 1.26 -10.64 13.03
CA ILE A 100 2.68 -10.97 12.99
C ILE A 100 2.94 -12.21 12.15
N SER A 101 2.18 -13.30 12.37
CA SER A 101 2.33 -14.54 11.61
C SER A 101 2.18 -14.33 10.10
N HIS A 102 1.24 -13.48 9.67
CA HIS A 102 1.09 -13.13 8.26
C HIS A 102 2.33 -12.44 7.71
N PHE A 103 2.86 -11.41 8.37
CA PHE A 103 3.98 -10.62 7.86
C PHE A 103 5.35 -11.29 8.06
N ASP A 104 5.46 -12.28 8.94
CA ASP A 104 6.62 -13.18 8.99
C ASP A 104 6.64 -14.11 7.76
N LYS A 105 5.47 -14.60 7.31
CA LYS A 105 5.35 -15.44 6.11
C LYS A 105 5.40 -14.64 4.80
N TYR A 106 4.82 -13.45 4.80
CA TYR A 106 4.71 -12.55 3.64
C TYR A 106 5.32 -11.20 4.00
N SER A 107 6.65 -11.12 3.92
CA SER A 107 7.40 -9.94 4.39
C SER A 107 7.08 -8.68 3.59
N LEU A 108 6.97 -7.57 4.32
CA LEU A 108 6.86 -6.22 3.77
C LEU A 108 8.14 -5.83 3.01
N MET A 109 7.97 -4.99 1.99
CA MET A 109 9.08 -4.57 1.12
C MET A 109 9.55 -3.15 1.37
N SER A 110 8.66 -2.27 1.86
CA SER A 110 9.01 -0.88 2.13
C SER A 110 9.77 -0.73 3.45
N GLN A 111 10.19 0.50 3.76
CA GLN A 111 10.76 0.81 5.07
C GLN A 111 9.82 0.50 6.24
N LYS A 112 8.51 0.33 5.99
CA LYS A 112 7.53 -0.16 6.97
C LYS A 112 7.89 -1.52 7.56
N ARG A 113 8.67 -2.34 6.86
CA ARG A 113 9.19 -3.60 7.40
C ARG A 113 10.01 -3.36 8.67
N ALA A 114 10.81 -2.31 8.72
CA ALA A 114 11.59 -2.01 9.92
C ALA A 114 10.69 -1.65 11.11
N ASP A 115 9.61 -0.90 10.89
CA ASP A 115 8.61 -0.63 11.92
C ASP A 115 7.89 -1.92 12.36
N PHE A 116 7.59 -2.82 11.43
CA PHE A 116 7.06 -4.15 11.73
C PHE A 116 8.02 -4.99 12.59
N GLU A 117 9.31 -5.03 12.27
CA GLU A 117 10.30 -5.79 13.06
C GLU A 117 10.44 -5.22 14.49
N LEU A 118 10.48 -3.90 14.63
CA LEU A 118 10.51 -3.25 15.94
C LEU A 118 9.20 -3.47 16.72
N PHE A 119 8.05 -3.40 16.04
CA PHE A 119 6.74 -3.72 16.59
C PHE A 119 6.69 -5.16 17.12
N LYS A 120 7.15 -6.13 16.32
CA LYS A 120 7.23 -7.55 16.70
C LYS A 120 8.12 -7.76 17.93
N ARG A 121 9.26 -7.09 18.02
CA ARG A 121 10.13 -7.13 19.23
C ARG A 121 9.40 -6.66 20.48
N ILE A 122 8.63 -5.57 20.40
CA ILE A 122 7.83 -5.09 21.54
C ILE A 122 6.74 -6.10 21.90
N VAL A 123 6.00 -6.62 20.92
CA VAL A 123 4.94 -7.62 21.18
C VAL A 123 5.50 -8.89 21.84
N ASN A 124 6.65 -9.39 21.38
CA ASN A 124 7.32 -10.54 22.00
C ASN A 124 7.70 -10.26 23.46
N LYS A 125 8.20 -9.06 23.77
CA LYS A 125 8.47 -8.65 25.15
C LYS A 125 7.20 -8.61 26.01
N LEU A 126 6.08 -8.15 25.46
CA LEU A 126 4.79 -8.12 26.15
C LEU A 126 4.24 -9.53 26.44
N ASN A 127 4.51 -10.50 25.55
CA ASN A 127 4.07 -11.87 25.73
C ASN A 127 4.88 -12.66 26.76
N ASN A 128 6.13 -12.27 27.04
CA ASN A 128 7.03 -12.99 27.95
C ASN A 128 6.79 -12.71 29.46
N GLN A 129 5.64 -12.11 29.82
CA GLN A 129 5.00 -11.88 31.15
C GLN A 129 5.83 -11.51 32.41
N GLU A 130 7.15 -11.64 32.47
CA GLU A 130 7.93 -11.43 33.70
C GLU A 130 8.53 -10.01 33.81
N GLN A 131 8.72 -9.29 32.70
CA GLN A 131 9.57 -8.08 32.65
C GLN A 131 8.98 -6.79 32.03
N PRO A 132 7.93 -6.75 31.18
CA PRO A 132 7.59 -5.55 30.40
C PRO A 132 6.93 -4.42 31.20
N LEU A 133 6.51 -4.67 32.44
CA LEU A 133 5.88 -3.67 33.33
C LEU A 133 6.82 -3.19 34.45
N THR A 134 8.06 -3.67 34.49
CA THR A 134 9.11 -3.06 35.32
C THR A 134 9.58 -1.76 34.66
N TYR A 135 10.22 -0.87 35.43
CA TYR A 135 10.81 0.34 34.87
C TYR A 135 11.84 0.01 33.77
N GLN A 136 12.66 -1.04 33.98
CA GLN A 136 13.64 -1.50 33.00
C GLN A 136 12.98 -2.03 31.71
N GLY A 137 11.94 -2.87 31.82
CA GLY A 137 11.22 -3.35 30.65
C GLY A 137 10.54 -2.23 29.86
N LEU A 138 10.00 -1.22 30.56
CA LEU A 138 9.46 -0.02 29.93
C LEU A 138 10.55 0.82 29.24
N GLN A 139 11.72 0.98 29.86
CA GLN A 139 12.86 1.67 29.24
C GLN A 139 13.30 1.00 27.93
N GLU A 140 13.32 -0.34 27.87
CA GLU A 140 13.63 -1.07 26.65
C GLU A 140 12.57 -0.86 25.57
N ILE A 141 11.27 -0.92 25.93
CA ILE A 141 10.17 -0.64 25.01
C ILE A 141 10.23 0.80 24.48
N VAL A 142 10.54 1.76 25.35
CA VAL A 142 10.74 3.17 24.99
C VAL A 142 11.91 3.30 24.01
N SER A 143 13.03 2.64 24.29
CA SER A 143 14.22 2.64 23.42
C SER A 143 13.94 2.09 22.02
N ILE A 144 13.07 1.06 21.91
CA ILE A 144 12.59 0.56 20.63
C ILE A 144 11.62 1.56 19.96
N GLY A 145 10.65 2.06 20.73
CA GLY A 145 9.57 2.92 20.24
C GLY A 145 10.05 4.28 19.71
N VAL A 146 11.16 4.82 20.22
CA VAL A 146 11.78 6.03 19.67
C VAL A 146 12.21 5.84 18.21
N SER A 147 12.56 4.61 17.82
CA SER A 147 13.02 4.28 16.46
C SER A 147 11.90 3.85 15.52
N MET A 148 10.64 3.89 15.97
CA MET A 148 9.46 3.51 15.18
C MET A 148 8.67 4.73 14.70
N ASN A 149 8.15 4.70 13.49
CA ASN A 149 7.31 5.74 12.89
C ASN A 149 7.90 7.16 13.11
N LEU A 150 7.16 8.06 13.78
CA LEU A 150 7.57 9.43 14.13
C LEU A 150 8.28 9.51 15.51
N GLY A 151 8.60 8.38 16.12
CA GLY A 151 9.12 8.28 17.47
C GLY A 151 8.07 8.52 18.56
N LEU A 152 8.54 8.75 19.78
CA LEU A 152 7.69 8.95 20.97
C LEU A 152 7.44 10.43 21.27
N SER A 153 6.31 10.71 21.91
CA SER A 153 5.89 12.07 22.33
C SER A 153 6.83 12.66 23.39
N SER A 154 6.82 13.99 23.51
CA SER A 154 7.58 14.72 24.55
C SER A 154 7.27 14.20 25.94
N LEU A 155 5.98 13.99 26.26
CA LEU A 155 5.54 13.42 27.54
C LEU A 155 6.28 12.13 27.90
N VAL A 156 6.48 11.23 26.94
CA VAL A 156 7.22 9.99 27.20
C VAL A 156 8.69 10.30 27.43
N ARG A 157 9.31 11.11 26.57
CA ARG A 157 10.73 11.47 26.69
C ARG A 157 11.06 12.13 28.03
N ASP A 158 10.15 12.96 28.56
CA ASP A 158 10.35 13.66 29.84
C ASP A 158 10.27 12.70 31.05
N ASN A 159 9.60 11.55 30.91
CA ASN A 159 9.44 10.57 31.99
C ASN A 159 10.49 9.44 31.95
N PHE A 160 11.31 9.36 30.91
CA PHE A 160 12.36 8.37 30.74
C PHE A 160 13.67 9.06 30.39
N SER A 161 14.61 9.12 31.34
CA SER A 161 15.95 9.69 31.12
C SER A 161 16.87 8.72 30.38
N ASN A 162 17.89 9.26 29.70
CA ASN A 162 18.97 8.51 29.03
C ASN A 162 18.49 7.46 28.02
N ILE A 163 17.43 7.76 27.25
CA ILE A 163 16.94 6.85 26.21
C ILE A 163 18.00 6.71 25.12
N ILE A 164 18.49 5.49 24.91
CA ILE A 164 19.37 5.14 23.79
C ILE A 164 18.51 4.45 22.72
N PRO A 165 18.23 5.10 21.57
CA PRO A 165 17.39 4.51 20.54
C PRO A 165 17.99 3.23 19.97
N VAL A 166 17.15 2.20 19.79
CA VAL A 166 17.57 0.97 19.11
C VAL A 166 17.84 1.26 17.63
N ALA A 167 18.91 0.70 17.08
CA ALA A 167 19.20 0.84 15.66
C ALA A 167 18.02 0.35 14.80
N ARG A 168 17.52 1.22 13.91
CA ARG A 168 16.43 0.89 12.99
C ARG A 168 16.94 -0.08 11.92
N PRO A 169 16.29 -1.25 11.73
CA PRO A 169 16.69 -2.20 10.69
C PRO A 169 16.72 -1.56 9.31
N LEU A 170 17.72 -1.93 8.51
CA LEU A 170 17.80 -1.55 7.10
C LEU A 170 17.04 -2.56 6.27
N VAL A 171 16.10 -2.09 5.46
CA VAL A 171 15.47 -2.88 4.40
C VAL A 171 16.25 -2.57 3.12
N LYS A 172 16.92 -3.57 2.54
CA LYS A 172 17.70 -3.47 1.30
C LYS A 172 17.25 -4.56 0.33
N ASP A 173 17.53 -4.35 -0.96
CA ASP A 173 17.45 -5.37 -2.01
C ASP A 173 16.08 -6.06 -2.11
N ALA A 174 15.00 -5.32 -1.87
CA ALA A 174 13.66 -5.87 -1.99
C ALA A 174 13.38 -6.24 -3.46
N VAL A 175 13.00 -7.48 -3.71
CA VAL A 175 12.58 -7.98 -5.03
C VAL A 175 11.10 -8.29 -4.97
N VAL A 176 10.32 -7.96 -6.02
CA VAL A 176 8.87 -8.25 -6.04
C VAL A 176 8.66 -9.75 -5.78
N PRO A 177 8.06 -10.13 -4.65
CA PRO A 177 7.91 -11.55 -4.33
C PRO A 177 6.81 -12.18 -5.17
N HIS A 178 5.83 -11.39 -5.61
CA HIS A 178 4.69 -11.84 -6.37
C HIS A 178 3.94 -10.68 -7.03
N ALA A 179 3.36 -10.90 -8.22
CA ALA A 179 2.59 -9.88 -8.95
C ALA A 179 1.41 -9.29 -8.15
N GLU A 180 0.78 -10.09 -7.29
CA GLU A 180 -0.32 -9.63 -6.42
C GLU A 180 0.13 -8.59 -5.39
N TRP A 181 1.42 -8.56 -5.02
CA TRP A 181 1.94 -7.48 -4.17
C TRP A 181 1.84 -6.13 -4.87
N ILE A 182 2.13 -6.07 -6.17
CA ILE A 182 1.99 -4.84 -6.96
C ILE A 182 0.53 -4.41 -7.04
N ALA A 183 -0.40 -5.35 -7.28
CA ALA A 183 -1.83 -5.04 -7.28
C ALA A 183 -2.30 -4.45 -5.94
N GLY A 184 -1.84 -5.02 -4.82
CA GLY A 184 -2.08 -4.49 -3.49
C GLY A 184 -1.48 -3.09 -3.29
N PHE A 185 -0.21 -2.91 -3.62
CA PHE A 185 0.50 -1.65 -3.44
C PHE A 185 -0.11 -0.51 -4.27
N VAL A 186 -0.45 -0.80 -5.53
CA VAL A 186 -1.10 0.14 -6.45
C VAL A 186 -2.55 0.42 -6.03
N SER A 187 -3.26 -0.52 -5.40
CA SER A 187 -4.58 -0.26 -4.82
C SER A 187 -4.56 0.82 -3.74
N GLY A 188 -3.44 1.02 -3.04
CA GLY A 188 -3.23 2.14 -2.13
C GLY A 188 -2.63 3.37 -2.83
N LYS A 189 -1.42 3.23 -3.39
CA LYS A 189 -0.58 4.34 -3.89
C LYS A 189 -0.73 4.70 -5.36
N GLY A 190 -1.46 3.91 -6.14
CA GLY A 190 -1.64 4.09 -7.58
C GLY A 190 -2.55 5.26 -7.94
N SER A 191 -2.36 5.79 -9.15
CA SER A 191 -3.21 6.80 -9.77
C SER A 191 -3.31 6.60 -11.28
N PHE A 192 -4.53 6.69 -11.79
CA PHE A 192 -4.85 6.61 -13.21
C PHE A 192 -5.38 7.97 -13.65
N SER A 193 -4.67 8.64 -14.56
CA SER A 193 -5.02 9.99 -14.99
C SER A 193 -5.29 10.06 -16.49
N ILE A 194 -6.31 10.85 -16.84
CA ILE A 194 -6.62 11.26 -18.21
C ILE A 194 -6.36 12.76 -18.33
N TYR A 195 -5.62 13.15 -19.35
CA TYR A 195 -5.41 14.54 -19.75
C TYR A 195 -6.12 14.77 -21.09
N ALA A 196 -7.16 15.59 -21.08
CA ALA A 196 -7.94 15.94 -22.26
C ALA A 196 -8.40 17.39 -22.15
N SER A 197 -8.08 18.21 -23.15
CA SER A 197 -8.40 19.64 -23.15
C SER A 197 -9.86 19.93 -23.56
N GLN A 198 -10.30 21.19 -23.48
CA GLN A 198 -11.60 21.59 -24.03
C GLN A 198 -11.66 21.45 -25.55
N SER A 199 -10.59 21.86 -26.25
CA SER A 199 -10.48 21.74 -27.71
C SER A 199 -10.03 20.33 -28.09
N ILE A 200 -10.60 19.83 -29.19
CA ILE A 200 -10.30 18.54 -29.82
C ILE A 200 -8.91 18.55 -30.49
N ASP A 201 -8.42 19.71 -30.91
CA ASP A 201 -7.13 19.86 -31.59
C ASP A 201 -5.94 19.66 -30.64
N LYS A 202 -6.19 19.61 -29.32
CA LYS A 202 -5.15 19.32 -28.33
C LYS A 202 -5.10 17.82 -28.02
N PRO A 203 -3.89 17.26 -27.88
CA PRO A 203 -3.73 15.82 -27.68
C PRO A 203 -4.38 15.35 -26.38
N VAL A 204 -5.00 14.17 -26.45
CA VAL A 204 -5.39 13.39 -25.29
C VAL A 204 -4.21 12.51 -24.87
N SER A 205 -3.94 12.42 -23.57
CA SER A 205 -2.92 11.51 -23.04
C SER A 205 -3.35 10.85 -21.74
N LEU A 206 -2.76 9.69 -21.47
CA LEU A 206 -2.96 8.91 -20.27
C LEU A 206 -1.68 8.90 -19.44
N SER A 207 -1.81 8.77 -18.12
CA SER A 207 -0.68 8.41 -17.28
C SER A 207 -1.07 7.47 -16.16
N PHE A 208 -0.24 6.46 -15.94
CA PHE A 208 -0.24 5.67 -14.72
C PHE A 208 0.87 6.16 -13.80
N ARG A 209 0.55 6.36 -12.51
CA ARG A 209 1.51 6.81 -11.50
C ARG A 209 1.39 6.02 -10.21
N VAL A 210 2.50 5.88 -9.50
CA VAL A 210 2.55 5.39 -8.12
C VAL A 210 3.33 6.39 -7.29
N PHE A 211 2.71 6.88 -6.22
CA PHE A 211 3.28 7.91 -5.34
C PHE A 211 3.82 7.28 -4.06
N HIS A 212 5.02 7.68 -3.64
CA HIS A 212 5.58 7.26 -2.37
C HIS A 212 6.10 8.46 -1.58
N TYR A 213 5.44 8.73 -0.45
CA TYR A 213 5.66 9.89 0.41
C TYR A 213 6.49 9.47 1.61
N GLU A 214 7.78 9.31 1.41
CA GLU A 214 8.81 9.07 2.42
C GLU A 214 10.13 9.29 1.65
N LEU A 215 10.94 10.30 2.04
CA LEU A 215 12.20 10.60 1.37
C LEU A 215 13.39 10.33 2.28
N GLY A 216 14.00 9.16 2.07
CA GLY A 216 15.44 8.95 2.13
C GLY A 216 15.90 8.11 0.93
N ALA A 217 17.22 7.94 0.75
CA ALA A 217 17.80 7.16 -0.35
C ALA A 217 17.26 5.71 -0.45
N LYS A 218 16.74 5.17 0.65
CA LYS A 218 16.21 3.80 0.75
C LYS A 218 14.79 3.64 0.18
N ASP A 219 14.08 4.74 -0.02
CA ASP A 219 12.69 4.73 -0.50
C ASP A 219 12.62 4.80 -2.03
N GLU A 220 13.66 5.37 -2.67
CA GLU A 220 13.85 5.32 -4.11
C GLU A 220 13.98 3.88 -4.62
N GLU A 221 14.68 3.03 -3.86
CA GLU A 221 14.86 1.60 -4.18
C GLU A 221 13.51 0.88 -4.32
N LEU A 222 12.51 1.22 -3.51
CA LEU A 222 11.18 0.61 -3.57
C LEU A 222 10.48 0.86 -4.92
N LEU A 223 10.55 2.09 -5.45
CA LEU A 223 9.91 2.40 -6.74
C LEU A 223 10.75 1.97 -7.95
N LYS A 224 12.08 1.84 -7.81
CA LYS A 224 12.93 1.21 -8.85
C LYS A 224 12.46 -0.20 -9.19
N ILE A 225 11.97 -0.94 -8.20
CA ILE A 225 11.42 -2.27 -8.39
C ILE A 225 10.27 -2.26 -9.41
N LEU A 226 9.43 -1.23 -9.44
CA LEU A 226 8.33 -1.12 -10.41
C LEU A 226 8.86 -0.86 -11.83
N VAL A 227 9.91 -0.05 -11.97
CA VAL A 227 10.60 0.18 -13.26
C VAL A 227 11.13 -1.14 -13.80
N TYR A 228 11.83 -1.92 -12.98
CA TYR A 228 12.36 -3.23 -13.37
C TYR A 228 11.24 -4.23 -13.68
N PHE A 229 10.20 -4.28 -12.85
CA PHE A 229 9.10 -5.22 -13.01
C PHE A 229 8.31 -4.99 -14.31
N PHE A 230 7.89 -3.75 -14.56
CA PHE A 230 7.12 -3.43 -15.77
C PHE A 230 8.00 -3.29 -17.01
N ASN A 231 9.32 -3.13 -16.82
CA ASN A 231 10.28 -2.86 -17.89
C ASN A 231 9.82 -1.69 -18.78
N CYS A 232 9.32 -0.64 -18.14
CA CYS A 232 8.93 0.64 -18.72
C CYS A 232 8.69 1.68 -17.61
N GLY A 233 8.48 2.93 -18.04
CA GLY A 233 8.31 4.05 -17.12
C GLY A 233 9.63 4.53 -16.54
N ASN A 234 9.52 5.57 -15.72
CA ASN A 234 10.67 6.21 -15.11
C ASN A 234 10.28 6.76 -13.72
N LEU A 235 11.30 7.13 -12.94
CA LEU A 235 11.09 7.85 -11.69
C LEU A 235 11.14 9.35 -11.92
N ASN A 236 10.24 10.06 -11.25
CA ASN A 236 10.21 11.51 -11.12
C ASN A 236 10.32 11.87 -9.64
N TYR A 237 10.89 13.03 -9.36
CA TYR A 237 11.07 13.55 -7.99
C TYR A 237 10.39 14.91 -7.88
N ASP A 238 9.67 15.10 -6.78
CA ASP A 238 9.19 16.41 -6.34
C ASP A 238 9.81 16.65 -4.95
N GLU A 239 10.92 17.40 -4.96
CA GLU A 239 11.76 17.66 -3.79
C GLU A 239 11.00 18.45 -2.72
N ASP A 240 10.18 19.41 -3.14
CA ASP A 240 9.38 20.27 -2.25
C ASP A 240 8.37 19.43 -1.44
N LYS A 241 7.64 18.53 -2.12
CA LYS A 241 6.64 17.67 -1.47
C LYS A 241 7.23 16.41 -0.87
N LYS A 242 8.55 16.24 -0.99
CA LYS A 242 9.28 15.05 -0.58
C LYS A 242 8.64 13.74 -1.07
N VAL A 243 8.45 13.62 -2.38
CA VAL A 243 7.79 12.45 -2.98
C VAL A 243 8.56 11.92 -4.19
N VAL A 244 8.68 10.59 -4.26
CA VAL A 244 9.14 9.88 -5.46
C VAL A 244 7.92 9.34 -6.20
N ILE A 245 7.93 9.45 -7.52
CA ILE A 245 6.79 9.08 -8.37
C ILE A 245 7.29 8.16 -9.48
N PHE A 246 6.82 6.92 -9.49
CA PHE A 246 6.92 6.07 -10.68
C PHE A 246 5.86 6.50 -11.68
N VAL A 247 6.25 6.74 -12.93
CA VAL A 247 5.33 7.24 -13.98
C VAL A 247 5.51 6.51 -15.30
N ILE A 248 4.38 6.17 -15.92
CA ILE A 248 4.29 5.69 -17.30
C ILE A 248 3.33 6.60 -18.06
N ARG A 249 3.80 7.16 -19.18
CA ARG A 249 3.02 8.01 -20.10
C ARG A 249 2.94 7.50 -21.54
N LYS A 250 3.90 6.67 -21.97
CA LYS A 250 3.91 6.11 -23.33
C LYS A 250 2.67 5.24 -23.50
N PHE A 251 1.80 5.61 -24.45
CA PHE A 251 0.52 4.93 -24.65
C PHE A 251 0.68 3.44 -24.95
N GLU A 252 1.70 3.08 -25.73
CA GLU A 252 2.01 1.67 -26.04
C GLU A 252 2.31 0.86 -24.77
N ASP A 253 3.15 1.36 -23.86
CA ASP A 253 3.43 0.69 -22.59
C ASP A 253 2.17 0.58 -21.71
N ILE A 254 1.35 1.63 -21.69
CA ILE A 254 0.06 1.63 -20.98
C ILE A 254 -0.85 0.51 -21.52
N ASN A 255 -1.03 0.48 -22.84
CA ASN A 255 -2.00 -0.38 -23.51
C ASN A 255 -1.56 -1.85 -23.55
N GLN A 256 -0.27 -2.10 -23.73
CA GLN A 256 0.25 -3.46 -23.90
C GLN A 256 0.78 -4.10 -22.60
N LYS A 257 1.14 -3.30 -21.59
CA LYS A 257 1.72 -3.81 -20.33
C LYS A 257 0.82 -3.55 -19.14
N ILE A 258 0.41 -2.29 -18.93
CA ILE A 258 -0.27 -1.89 -17.68
C ILE A 258 -1.72 -2.34 -17.62
N ILE A 259 -2.50 -2.09 -18.68
CA ILE A 259 -3.90 -2.52 -18.73
C ILE A 259 -4.00 -4.06 -18.65
N PRO A 260 -3.29 -4.85 -19.48
CA PRO A 260 -3.36 -6.30 -19.41
C PRO A 260 -2.92 -6.87 -18.06
N PHE A 261 -1.93 -6.24 -17.41
CA PHE A 261 -1.48 -6.64 -16.09
C PHE A 261 -2.60 -6.51 -15.05
N PHE A 262 -3.25 -5.36 -14.95
CA PHE A 262 -4.30 -5.12 -13.95
C PHE A 262 -5.67 -5.72 -14.31
N ASP A 263 -5.88 -6.08 -15.57
CA ASP A 263 -7.00 -6.95 -15.95
C ASP A 263 -6.82 -8.39 -15.44
N LYS A 264 -5.57 -8.89 -15.38
CA LYS A 264 -5.26 -10.20 -14.78
C LYS A 264 -5.08 -10.16 -13.26
N ARG A 265 -4.56 -9.05 -12.74
CA ARG A 265 -4.22 -8.83 -11.33
C ARG A 265 -5.04 -7.66 -10.80
N GLU A 266 -6.26 -7.96 -10.36
CA GLU A 266 -7.25 -6.92 -10.04
C GLU A 266 -6.78 -5.98 -8.93
N ILE A 267 -6.81 -4.69 -9.23
CA ILE A 267 -6.83 -3.62 -8.22
C ILE A 267 -8.15 -3.71 -7.45
N LYS A 268 -8.13 -3.42 -6.15
CA LYS A 268 -9.35 -3.45 -5.30
C LYS A 268 -9.70 -2.07 -4.75
N GLY A 269 -10.89 -1.99 -4.16
CA GLY A 269 -11.47 -0.74 -3.66
C GLY A 269 -11.97 0.17 -4.78
N VAL A 270 -12.31 1.42 -4.46
CA VAL A 270 -12.87 2.35 -5.47
C VAL A 270 -11.93 2.66 -6.61
N LYS A 271 -10.61 2.52 -6.40
CA LYS A 271 -9.59 2.68 -7.45
C LYS A 271 -9.75 1.69 -8.61
N TYR A 272 -10.39 0.53 -8.37
CA TYR A 272 -10.74 -0.39 -9.45
C TYR A 272 -11.66 0.25 -10.49
N LYS A 273 -12.63 1.06 -10.04
CA LYS A 273 -13.52 1.80 -10.94
C LYS A 273 -12.74 2.84 -11.74
N ASP A 274 -11.77 3.52 -11.12
CA ASP A 274 -10.90 4.48 -11.79
C ASP A 274 -10.03 3.81 -12.86
N PHE A 275 -9.50 2.63 -12.57
CA PHE A 275 -8.76 1.82 -13.54
C PHE A 275 -9.65 1.41 -14.73
N LYS A 276 -10.90 1.00 -14.50
CA LYS A 276 -11.81 0.60 -15.58
C LYS A 276 -12.23 1.78 -16.45
N ASP A 277 -12.57 2.92 -15.85
CA ASP A 277 -12.85 4.16 -16.58
C ASP A 277 -11.62 4.60 -17.41
N TRP A 278 -10.42 4.52 -16.84
CA TRP A 278 -9.18 4.83 -17.53
C TRP A 278 -8.86 3.87 -18.68
N SER A 279 -9.14 2.57 -18.50
CA SER A 279 -8.96 1.55 -19.53
C SER A 279 -9.95 1.74 -20.69
N GLU A 280 -11.18 2.20 -20.40
CA GLU A 280 -12.15 2.53 -21.44
C GLU A 280 -11.68 3.72 -22.29
N ALA A 281 -11.15 4.77 -21.66
CA ALA A 281 -10.53 5.87 -22.40
C ALA A 281 -9.35 5.41 -23.25
N ALA A 282 -8.56 4.42 -22.80
CA ALA A 282 -7.48 3.84 -23.59
C ALA A 282 -7.98 3.16 -24.88
N LYS A 283 -9.11 2.43 -24.83
CA LYS A 283 -9.72 1.82 -26.03
C LYS A 283 -10.16 2.87 -27.06
N ILE A 284 -10.72 3.99 -26.60
CA ILE A 284 -11.10 5.12 -27.48
C ILE A 284 -9.84 5.74 -28.14
N ILE A 285 -8.71 5.76 -27.42
CA ILE A 285 -7.44 6.22 -27.96
C ILE A 285 -6.88 5.23 -28.99
N GLU A 286 -6.91 3.93 -28.66
CA GLU A 286 -6.44 2.84 -29.51
C GLU A 286 -7.17 2.81 -30.85
N SER A 287 -8.50 2.93 -30.85
CA SER A 287 -9.33 2.94 -32.07
C SER A 287 -9.25 4.24 -32.88
N LYS A 288 -8.47 5.22 -32.43
CA LYS A 288 -8.39 6.58 -32.98
C LYS A 288 -9.69 7.41 -32.88
N ASN A 289 -10.74 6.90 -32.24
CA ASN A 289 -12.01 7.63 -32.06
C ASN A 289 -11.87 8.90 -31.20
N HIS A 290 -10.81 9.02 -30.38
CA HIS A 290 -10.48 10.27 -29.69
C HIS A 290 -10.26 11.47 -30.61
N LEU A 291 -10.06 11.26 -31.92
CA LEU A 291 -9.94 12.30 -32.93
C LEU A 291 -11.31 12.80 -33.45
N THR A 292 -12.43 12.16 -33.05
CA THR A 292 -13.78 12.64 -33.36
C THR A 292 -14.35 13.44 -32.20
N GLN A 293 -15.31 14.32 -32.49
CA GLN A 293 -15.93 15.17 -31.47
C GLN A 293 -16.66 14.34 -30.41
N GLU A 294 -17.30 13.26 -30.83
CA GLU A 294 -18.01 12.30 -29.98
C GLU A 294 -17.03 11.58 -29.05
N GLY A 295 -15.96 10.98 -29.60
CA GLY A 295 -14.97 10.25 -28.80
C GLY A 295 -14.21 11.15 -27.85
N HIS A 296 -13.85 12.37 -28.27
CA HIS A 296 -13.23 13.36 -27.38
C HIS A 296 -14.17 13.77 -26.24
N ASN A 297 -15.44 14.03 -26.53
CA ASN A 297 -16.44 14.35 -25.51
C ASN A 297 -16.64 13.21 -24.52
N GLU A 298 -16.60 11.97 -25.00
CA GLU A 298 -16.72 10.78 -24.16
C GLU A 298 -15.53 10.62 -23.21
N ILE A 299 -14.29 10.75 -23.70
CA ILE A 299 -13.09 10.73 -22.83
C ILE A 299 -13.19 11.82 -21.75
N ARG A 300 -13.70 13.00 -22.09
CA ARG A 300 -13.89 14.09 -21.14
C ARG A 300 -14.98 13.79 -20.12
N ARG A 301 -16.06 13.13 -20.53
CA ARG A 301 -17.12 12.65 -19.62
C ARG A 301 -16.56 11.63 -18.64
N ILE A 302 -15.79 10.65 -19.12
CA ILE A 302 -15.10 9.65 -18.29
C ILE A 302 -14.19 10.36 -17.27
N ARG A 303 -13.32 11.26 -17.74
CA ARG A 303 -12.39 12.03 -16.88
C ARG A 303 -13.11 12.80 -15.78
N LYS A 304 -14.29 13.38 -16.06
CA LYS A 304 -15.08 14.14 -15.08
C LYS A 304 -15.68 13.27 -13.98
N ASN A 305 -15.79 11.96 -14.17
CA ASN A 305 -16.47 11.04 -13.24
C ASN A 305 -15.52 10.05 -12.54
N MET A 306 -14.20 10.17 -12.74
CA MET A 306 -13.19 9.32 -12.11
C MET A 306 -12.41 10.04 -10.99
N ASN A 307 -11.66 9.27 -10.21
CA ASN A 307 -10.78 9.73 -9.13
C ASN A 307 -11.53 10.55 -8.06
N SER A 308 -11.04 11.76 -7.73
CA SER A 308 -11.63 12.65 -6.73
C SER A 308 -13.02 13.14 -7.09
N ASN A 309 -13.41 13.07 -8.36
CA ASN A 309 -14.72 13.52 -8.82
C ASN A 309 -15.78 12.41 -8.74
N ARG A 310 -15.39 11.19 -8.35
CA ARG A 310 -16.31 10.07 -8.22
C ARG A 310 -17.16 10.23 -6.95
N LEU A 311 -18.47 10.34 -7.18
CA LEU A 311 -19.52 10.29 -6.16
C LEU A 311 -19.58 8.90 -5.51
#